data_AF-A0A9E3EVZ8-F1
#
_entry.id   AF-A0A9E3EVZ8-F1
#
_cell.length_a   1.000
_cell.length_b   1.000
_cell.length_c   1.000
_cell.angle_alpha   90.00
_cell.angle_beta   90.00
_cell.angle_gamma   90.00
#
_symmetry.space_group_name_H-M   'P 1'
#
loop_
_entity.id
_entity.type
_entity.pdbx_description
1 polymer ?
#
loop_
_entity_poly.entity_id
_entity_poly.type
_entity_poly.pdbx_seq_one_letter_code
_entity_poly.pdbx_strand_id
1 'polypeptide(L)'
;NDKAGCTYGNQPYSMPVWANFTVIGPGPGVFQATDGNGAVIRRGSGGTLVNGIIGRWPGVAFSLRDAETKALLDVDSLMVRNVISSDNGATFEVAGRNLGPVLDVPANNIRQVSGVGSLFAGLPAAGVVPTAGTLNWQPAAGSAAASGGLASFTGTKIAGRVTGYFGGTLAATSYVGAADPAGTKWWDGWTVYYRN
;
A
#
# COMPACT_ATOMS: atom_id res chain seq x y z
N ASN A 1 20.88 18.29 6.50
CA ASN A 1 19.55 17.81 6.96
C ASN A 1 18.52 18.91 6.70
N ASP A 2 18.09 18.99 5.44
CA ASP A 2 17.67 20.18 4.70
C ASP A 2 16.88 19.76 3.45
N LYS A 3 16.14 18.64 3.54
CA LYS A 3 15.38 18.13 2.40
C LYS A 3 14.24 19.11 2.08
N ALA A 4 14.16 19.48 0.81
CA ALA A 4 13.13 20.38 0.31
C ALA A 4 11.73 19.92 0.75
N GLY A 5 10.89 20.86 1.17
CA GLY A 5 9.51 20.63 1.64
C GLY A 5 9.34 20.05 3.05
N CYS A 6 10.42 19.68 3.75
CA CYS A 6 10.34 19.33 5.17
C CYS A 6 10.19 20.59 6.03
N THR A 7 8.96 21.09 6.20
CA THR A 7 8.66 22.25 7.05
C THR A 7 8.19 21.87 8.46
N TYR A 8 7.96 20.57 8.73
CA TYR A 8 7.51 20.10 10.04
C TYR A 8 8.66 20.08 11.06
N GLY A 9 8.41 20.57 12.28
CA GLY A 9 9.43 20.84 13.31
C GLY A 9 9.99 19.64 14.06
N ASN A 10 9.51 18.42 13.80
CA ASN A 10 9.94 17.22 14.53
C ASN A 10 11.01 16.46 13.75
N GLN A 11 12.19 16.31 14.35
CA GLN A 11 13.29 15.47 13.88
C GLN A 11 13.48 14.26 14.81
N PRO A 12 13.88 13.08 14.28
CA PRO A 12 14.30 12.81 12.91
C PRO A 12 13.14 12.61 11.91
N TYR A 13 13.40 12.88 10.63
CA TYR A 13 12.43 12.67 9.55
C TYR A 13 12.35 11.18 9.16
N SER A 14 11.17 10.57 9.24
CA SER A 14 10.93 9.23 8.71
C SER A 14 10.52 9.29 7.24
N MET A 15 11.33 8.72 6.34
CA MET A 15 10.98 8.50 4.93
C MET A 15 11.13 7.02 4.57
N PRO A 16 10.28 6.14 5.11
CA PRO A 16 10.39 4.71 4.86
C PRO A 16 10.08 4.37 3.40
N VAL A 17 10.64 3.26 2.92
CA VAL A 17 10.24 2.61 1.67
C VAL A 17 9.43 1.37 2.02
N TRP A 18 8.17 1.37 1.64
CA TRP A 18 7.25 0.24 1.67
C TRP A 18 7.10 -0.25 0.22
N ALA A 19 7.86 -1.28 -0.15
CA ALA A 19 7.72 -1.93 -1.45
C ALA A 19 7.09 -3.30 -1.29
N ASN A 20 6.30 -3.72 -2.28
CA ASN A 20 5.75 -5.07 -2.37
C ASN A 20 4.99 -5.41 -1.09
N PHE A 21 3.93 -4.66 -0.81
CA PHE A 21 3.21 -4.74 0.46
C PHE A 21 1.74 -5.09 0.26
N THR A 22 1.14 -5.73 1.25
CA THR A 22 -0.29 -6.05 1.25
C THR A 22 -0.88 -5.64 2.59
N VAL A 23 -1.90 -4.78 2.57
CA VAL A 23 -2.65 -4.35 3.76
C VAL A 23 -4.12 -4.64 3.53
N ILE A 24 -4.64 -5.63 4.25
CA ILE A 24 -6.03 -6.05 4.15
C ILE A 24 -6.73 -5.71 5.47
N GLY A 25 -7.75 -4.85 5.38
CA GLY A 25 -8.65 -4.53 6.47
C GLY A 25 -9.50 -5.74 6.88
N PRO A 26 -10.26 -5.62 7.97
CA PRO A 26 -10.96 -6.75 8.57
C PRO A 26 -12.11 -7.31 7.72
N GLY A 27 -12.52 -6.59 6.68
CA GLY A 27 -13.64 -6.98 5.80
C GLY A 27 -14.95 -6.29 6.15
N PRO A 28 -15.94 -6.37 5.23
CA PRO A 28 -17.27 -5.83 5.43
C PRO A 28 -17.90 -6.24 6.77
N GLY A 29 -18.56 -5.29 7.43
CA GLY A 29 -19.38 -5.54 8.62
C GLY A 29 -18.61 -5.73 9.93
N VAL A 30 -17.27 -5.77 9.90
CA VAL A 30 -16.47 -5.84 11.13
C VAL A 30 -16.28 -4.45 11.76
N PHE A 31 -15.99 -3.46 10.91
CA PHE A 31 -15.79 -2.06 11.28
C PHE A 31 -16.80 -1.17 10.54
N GLN A 32 -17.25 -0.09 11.18
CA GLN A 32 -18.06 0.96 10.57
C GLN A 32 -17.22 1.84 9.63
N ALA A 33 -17.89 2.58 8.74
CA ALA A 33 -17.23 3.47 7.76
C ALA A 33 -16.26 4.49 8.40
N THR A 34 -16.50 4.87 9.66
CA THR A 34 -15.68 5.81 10.43
C THR A 34 -14.48 5.17 11.12
N ASP A 35 -14.40 3.84 11.16
CA ASP A 35 -13.50 3.12 12.06
C ASP A 35 -12.09 2.93 11.48
N GLY A 36 -11.84 3.31 10.22
CA GLY A 36 -10.48 3.31 9.70
C GLY A 36 -10.31 3.50 8.20
N ASN A 37 -9.14 4.02 7.85
CA ASN A 37 -8.63 4.14 6.48
C ASN A 37 -7.46 3.18 6.29
N GLY A 38 -7.20 2.74 5.07
CA GLY A 38 -6.10 1.82 4.76
C GLY A 38 -4.72 2.39 5.04
N ALA A 39 -4.44 3.57 4.49
CA ALA A 39 -3.22 4.32 4.75
C ALA A 39 -3.54 5.78 5.07
N VAL A 40 -3.11 6.23 6.25
CA VAL A 40 -3.17 7.64 6.65
C VAL A 40 -1.76 8.22 6.63
N ILE A 41 -1.50 9.15 5.72
CA ILE A 41 -0.20 9.82 5.57
C ILE A 41 -0.39 11.28 5.96
N ARG A 42 0.23 11.70 7.06
CA ARG A 42 -0.09 12.97 7.75
C ARG A 42 1.13 13.56 8.45
N ARG A 43 1.00 14.78 8.97
CA ARG A 43 2.00 15.49 9.80
C ARG A 43 3.39 15.57 9.15
N GLY A 44 3.45 15.88 7.86
CA GLY A 44 4.73 15.99 7.15
C GLY A 44 5.44 14.65 6.98
N SER A 45 4.68 13.56 6.79
CA SER A 45 5.29 12.25 6.52
C SER A 45 5.74 12.15 5.07
N GLY A 46 7.03 11.85 4.87
CA GLY A 46 7.56 11.45 3.57
C GLY A 46 7.58 9.93 3.42
N GLY A 47 8.15 9.46 2.31
CA GLY A 47 8.36 8.02 2.07
C GLY A 47 7.91 7.57 0.69
N THR A 48 7.99 6.26 0.47
CA THR A 48 7.61 5.62 -0.79
C THR A 48 6.73 4.42 -0.49
N LEU A 49 5.53 4.38 -1.06
CA LEU A 49 4.65 3.22 -1.05
C LEU A 49 4.54 2.73 -2.50
N VAL A 50 5.09 1.56 -2.80
CA VAL A 50 5.17 1.04 -4.18
C VAL A 50 4.80 -0.43 -4.27
N ASN A 51 4.17 -0.84 -5.37
CA ASN A 51 3.77 -2.24 -5.63
C ASN A 51 2.89 -2.82 -4.51
N GLY A 52 1.92 -2.04 -4.05
CA GLY A 52 1.09 -2.37 -2.90
C GLY A 52 -0.31 -2.86 -3.21
N ILE A 53 -0.94 -3.58 -2.28
CA ILE A 53 -2.39 -3.81 -2.25
C ILE A 53 -2.93 -3.22 -0.95
N ILE A 54 -3.98 -2.39 -1.06
CA ILE A 54 -4.77 -1.93 0.09
C ILE A 54 -6.22 -2.29 -0.17
N GLY A 55 -6.82 -3.09 0.70
CA GLY A 55 -8.22 -3.47 0.52
C GLY A 55 -8.98 -3.77 1.79
N ARG A 56 -10.31 -3.88 1.69
CA ARG A 56 -11.24 -4.18 2.80
C ARG A 56 -11.27 -3.14 3.93
N TRP A 57 -10.89 -1.89 3.68
CA TRP A 57 -11.02 -0.82 4.65
C TRP A 57 -12.37 -0.10 4.52
N PRO A 58 -13.11 0.10 5.62
CA PRO A 58 -14.46 0.65 5.55
C PRO A 58 -14.48 2.14 5.17
N GLY A 59 -13.40 2.88 5.45
CA GLY A 59 -13.19 4.25 4.98
C GLY A 59 -12.51 4.31 3.61
N VAL A 60 -11.45 5.11 3.48
CA VAL A 60 -10.71 5.26 2.21
C VAL A 60 -9.42 4.45 2.18
N ALA A 61 -8.95 4.05 0.99
CA ALA A 61 -7.66 3.39 0.83
C ALA A 61 -6.50 4.33 1.21
N PHE A 62 -6.55 5.58 0.76
CA PHE A 62 -5.54 6.61 1.05
C PHE A 62 -6.16 7.90 1.58
N SER A 63 -5.70 8.33 2.75
CA SER A 63 -6.06 9.61 3.38
C SER A 63 -4.77 10.42 3.60
N LEU A 64 -4.50 11.35 2.68
CA LEU A 64 -3.37 12.28 2.79
C LEU A 64 -3.83 13.57 3.49
N ARG A 65 -3.06 14.04 4.46
CA ARG A 65 -3.47 15.15 5.34
C ARG A 65 -2.35 16.14 5.58
N ASP A 66 -2.76 17.37 5.91
CA ASP A 66 -1.89 18.48 6.35
C ASP A 66 -1.02 19.06 5.21
N ALA A 67 -0.76 20.37 5.27
CA ALA A 67 -0.04 21.09 4.22
C ALA A 67 1.43 20.65 4.10
N GLU A 68 2.03 20.20 5.20
CA GLU A 68 3.42 19.73 5.24
C GLU A 68 3.58 18.40 4.51
N THR A 69 2.59 17.50 4.60
CA THR A 69 2.59 16.26 3.81
C THR A 69 2.44 16.57 2.33
N LYS A 70 1.60 17.57 1.99
CA LYS A 70 1.48 18.06 0.61
C LYS A 70 2.79 18.65 0.11
N ALA A 71 3.50 19.44 0.91
CA ALA A 71 4.80 19.98 0.52
C ALA A 71 5.80 18.87 0.19
N LEU A 72 5.77 17.75 0.94
CA LEU A 72 6.59 16.58 0.63
C LEU A 72 6.14 15.84 -0.63
N LEU A 73 4.83 15.78 -0.91
CA LEU A 73 4.33 15.24 -2.17
C LEU A 73 4.81 16.09 -3.37
N ASP A 74 4.72 17.42 -3.25
CA ASP A 74 5.05 18.36 -4.33
C ASP A 74 6.54 18.38 -4.70
N VAL A 75 7.42 18.07 -3.73
CA VAL A 75 8.89 17.99 -3.92
C VAL A 75 9.39 16.55 -4.01
N ASP A 76 8.51 15.58 -4.29
CA ASP A 76 8.81 14.17 -4.49
C ASP A 76 9.41 13.43 -3.28
N SER A 77 9.26 14.00 -2.09
CA SER A 77 9.66 13.37 -0.84
C SER A 77 8.66 12.32 -0.36
N LEU A 78 7.41 12.43 -0.77
CA LEU A 78 6.35 11.42 -0.64
C LEU A 78 5.95 10.88 -2.02
N MET A 79 5.87 9.56 -2.17
CA MET A 79 5.42 8.91 -3.40
C MET A 79 4.52 7.71 -3.10
N VAL A 80 3.43 7.58 -3.84
CA VAL A 80 2.58 6.39 -3.88
C VAL A 80 2.45 5.94 -5.33
N ARG A 81 2.84 4.71 -5.65
CA ARG A 81 2.88 4.25 -7.04
C ARG A 81 2.55 2.76 -7.21
N ASN A 82 1.89 2.39 -8.31
CA ASN A 82 1.60 1.00 -8.66
C ASN A 82 0.88 0.26 -7.50
N VAL A 83 -0.23 0.82 -7.02
CA VAL A 83 -1.03 0.23 -5.93
C VAL A 83 -2.37 -0.25 -6.46
N ILE A 84 -2.85 -1.39 -5.96
CA ILE A 84 -4.24 -1.82 -6.13
C ILE A 84 -5.06 -1.39 -4.90
N SER A 85 -6.15 -0.66 -5.13
CA SER A 85 -7.22 -0.40 -4.17
C SER A 85 -8.38 -1.37 -4.44
N SER A 86 -8.83 -2.11 -3.43
CA SER A 86 -9.90 -3.10 -3.63
C SER A 86 -10.85 -3.20 -2.45
N ASP A 87 -12.15 -3.14 -2.70
CA ASP A 87 -13.20 -3.26 -1.68
C ASP A 87 -13.00 -2.32 -0.47
N ASN A 88 -12.47 -1.13 -0.73
CA ASN A 88 -12.46 -0.04 0.25
C ASN A 88 -13.75 0.80 0.08
N GLY A 89 -14.18 1.52 1.11
CA GLY A 89 -15.31 2.45 1.00
C GLY A 89 -15.13 3.49 -0.11
N ALA A 90 -13.91 4.00 -0.27
CA ALA A 90 -13.45 4.66 -1.50
C ALA A 90 -11.93 4.50 -1.67
N THR A 91 -11.38 4.82 -2.84
CA THR A 91 -9.92 4.83 -3.02
C THR A 91 -9.28 6.07 -2.37
N PHE A 92 -9.93 7.23 -2.48
CA PHE A 92 -9.44 8.51 -1.96
C PHE A 92 -10.53 9.27 -1.20
N GLU A 93 -10.12 10.29 -0.44
CA GLU A 93 -11.04 11.29 0.12
C GLU A 93 -11.66 12.13 -0.99
N VAL A 94 -12.89 12.59 -0.78
CA VAL A 94 -13.56 13.53 -1.69
C VAL A 94 -12.89 14.91 -1.68
N ALA A 95 -13.04 15.67 -2.76
CA ALA A 95 -12.54 17.04 -2.82
C ALA A 95 -13.10 17.90 -1.66
N GLY A 96 -12.25 18.74 -1.08
CA GLY A 96 -12.60 19.57 0.09
C GLY A 96 -12.43 18.88 1.45
N ARG A 97 -12.12 17.58 1.50
CA ARG A 97 -11.76 16.87 2.74
C ARG A 97 -10.28 16.47 2.72
N ASN A 98 -9.53 16.88 3.75
CA ASN A 98 -8.07 16.67 3.81
C ASN A 98 -7.41 17.14 2.49
N LEU A 99 -6.52 16.32 1.91
CA LEU A 99 -5.93 16.60 0.58
C LEU A 99 -6.72 15.98 -0.59
N GLY A 100 -7.92 15.44 -0.35
CA GLY A 100 -8.80 14.93 -1.39
C GLY A 100 -8.17 13.83 -2.27
N PRO A 101 -8.49 13.79 -3.57
CA PRO A 101 -7.96 12.79 -4.51
C PRO A 101 -6.62 13.22 -5.14
N VAL A 102 -5.73 13.89 -4.39
CA VAL A 102 -4.43 14.39 -4.93
C VAL A 102 -3.54 13.28 -5.52
N LEU A 103 -3.75 12.03 -5.13
CA LEU A 103 -3.04 10.88 -5.67
C LEU A 103 -3.68 10.30 -6.95
N ASP A 104 -4.87 10.75 -7.35
CA ASP A 104 -5.60 10.30 -8.54
C ASP A 104 -5.03 10.94 -9.80
N VAL A 105 -3.78 10.59 -10.10
CA VAL A 105 -3.08 11.01 -11.31
C VAL A 105 -2.54 9.78 -12.02
N PRO A 106 -2.62 9.70 -13.37
CA PRO A 106 -2.21 8.50 -14.12
C PRO A 106 -0.79 8.03 -13.81
N ALA A 107 0.13 8.96 -13.54
CA ALA A 107 1.51 8.66 -13.19
C ALA A 107 1.66 7.83 -11.91
N ASN A 108 0.70 7.91 -10.97
CA ASN A 108 0.73 7.11 -9.75
C ASN A 108 0.27 5.67 -10.00
N ASN A 109 -0.48 5.39 -11.08
CA ASN A 109 -0.97 4.05 -11.41
C ASN A 109 -1.64 3.35 -10.21
N ILE A 110 -2.59 4.04 -9.58
CA ILE A 110 -3.43 3.46 -8.52
C ILE A 110 -4.67 2.86 -9.19
N ARG A 111 -4.80 1.55 -9.15
CA ARG A 111 -5.84 0.80 -9.86
C ARG A 111 -6.93 0.35 -8.90
N GLN A 112 -8.18 0.67 -9.19
CA GLN A 112 -9.30 0.13 -8.45
C GLN A 112 -9.72 -1.22 -9.03
N VAL A 113 -9.79 -2.25 -8.19
CA VAL A 113 -10.22 -3.60 -8.56
C VAL A 113 -11.32 -4.06 -7.62
N SER A 114 -12.42 -4.56 -8.15
CA SER A 114 -13.51 -5.11 -7.32
C SER A 114 -13.23 -6.56 -6.95
N GLY A 115 -13.58 -6.95 -5.72
CA GLY A 115 -13.42 -8.32 -5.25
C GLY A 115 -11.99 -8.64 -4.87
N VAL A 116 -11.55 -8.19 -3.70
CA VAL A 116 -10.19 -8.36 -3.18
C VAL A 116 -9.78 -9.84 -3.10
N GLY A 117 -10.75 -10.74 -2.95
CA GLY A 117 -10.52 -12.19 -2.94
C GLY A 117 -9.97 -12.71 -4.26
N SER A 118 -10.32 -12.08 -5.39
CA SER A 118 -9.83 -12.45 -6.72
C SER A 118 -8.36 -12.09 -6.95
N LEU A 119 -7.78 -11.24 -6.11
CA LEU A 119 -6.37 -10.84 -6.22
C LEU A 119 -5.44 -11.95 -5.74
N PHE A 120 -5.90 -12.79 -4.82
CA PHE A 120 -5.09 -13.76 -4.09
C PHE A 120 -5.49 -15.19 -4.41
N ALA A 121 -4.52 -16.10 -4.40
CA ALA A 121 -4.74 -17.53 -4.57
C ALA A 121 -5.63 -18.11 -3.46
N GLY A 122 -5.68 -17.47 -2.29
CA GLY A 122 -6.64 -17.78 -1.24
C GLY A 122 -6.81 -16.63 -0.26
N LEU A 123 -7.97 -16.01 -0.26
CA LEU A 123 -8.35 -15.05 0.77
C LEU A 123 -9.76 -15.40 1.26
N PRO A 124 -9.92 -15.85 2.52
CA PRO A 124 -11.23 -16.16 3.05
C PRO A 124 -12.20 -14.99 2.93
N ALA A 125 -13.48 -15.32 2.72
CA ALA A 125 -14.55 -14.34 2.72
C ALA A 125 -14.63 -13.63 4.08
N ALA A 126 -15.24 -12.44 4.10
CA ALA A 126 -15.48 -11.73 5.35
C ALA A 126 -16.32 -12.59 6.31
N GLY A 127 -15.97 -12.57 7.59
CA GLY A 127 -16.63 -13.40 8.61
C GLY A 127 -16.21 -14.87 8.62
N VAL A 128 -15.38 -15.33 7.68
CA VAL A 128 -14.81 -16.68 7.69
C VAL A 128 -13.44 -16.66 8.37
N VAL A 129 -13.24 -17.54 9.34
CA VAL A 129 -11.97 -17.65 10.06
C VAL A 129 -10.89 -18.20 9.12
N PRO A 130 -9.81 -17.45 8.87
CA PRO A 130 -8.70 -17.96 8.10
C PRO A 130 -7.98 -19.10 8.81
N THR A 131 -7.48 -20.04 8.01
CA THR A 131 -6.55 -21.09 8.45
C THR A 131 -5.30 -21.01 7.58
N ALA A 132 -4.23 -21.67 8.01
CA ALA A 132 -3.01 -21.75 7.19
C ALA A 132 -3.27 -22.35 5.79
N GLY A 133 -4.28 -23.22 5.66
CA GLY A 133 -4.65 -23.81 4.36
C GLY A 133 -5.56 -22.95 3.51
N THR A 134 -6.35 -22.03 4.11
CA THR A 134 -7.31 -21.20 3.36
C THR A 134 -6.77 -19.83 2.99
N LEU A 135 -5.69 -19.40 3.65
CA LEU A 135 -5.04 -18.14 3.37
C LEU A 135 -3.76 -18.36 2.55
N ASN A 136 -3.73 -17.78 1.36
CA ASN A 136 -2.62 -17.81 0.44
C ASN A 136 -2.48 -16.44 -0.23
N TRP A 137 -1.49 -15.67 0.24
CA TRP A 137 -1.22 -14.32 -0.24
C TRP A 137 -0.58 -14.25 -1.63
N GLN A 138 -0.16 -15.38 -2.21
CA GLN A 138 0.32 -15.40 -3.60
C GLN A 138 -0.75 -14.79 -4.52
N PRO A 139 -0.38 -13.97 -5.50
CA PRO A 139 -1.33 -13.50 -6.49
C PRO A 139 -2.02 -14.67 -7.20
N ALA A 140 -3.35 -14.60 -7.33
CA ALA A 140 -4.08 -15.57 -8.16
C ALA A 140 -3.62 -15.47 -9.61
N ALA A 141 -3.56 -16.61 -10.31
CA ALA A 141 -3.17 -16.65 -11.71
C ALA A 141 -4.09 -15.76 -12.58
N GLY A 142 -3.50 -14.88 -13.39
CA GLY A 142 -4.25 -13.94 -14.24
C GLY A 142 -4.90 -12.78 -13.49
N SER A 143 -4.73 -12.67 -12.16
CA SER A 143 -5.30 -11.56 -11.40
C SER A 143 -4.55 -10.25 -11.67
N ALA A 144 -5.21 -9.14 -11.33
CA ALA A 144 -4.60 -7.81 -11.40
C ALA A 144 -3.35 -7.67 -10.51
N ALA A 145 -3.17 -8.53 -9.50
CA ALA A 145 -2.01 -8.56 -8.63
C ALA A 145 -0.83 -9.38 -9.20
N ALA A 146 -1.10 -10.32 -10.12
CA ALA A 146 -0.05 -11.10 -10.78
C ALA A 146 0.82 -10.27 -11.75
N SER A 147 0.41 -9.04 -12.06
CA SER A 147 1.13 -8.11 -12.93
C SER A 147 0.89 -6.64 -12.53
N GLY A 148 1.54 -5.70 -13.23
CA GLY A 148 1.31 -4.26 -13.07
C GLY A 148 2.15 -3.60 -11.96
N GLY A 149 3.09 -4.34 -11.38
CA GLY A 149 4.14 -3.78 -10.53
C GLY A 149 5.15 -2.96 -11.33
N LEU A 150 5.83 -2.06 -10.65
CA LEU A 150 6.99 -1.36 -11.15
C LEU A 150 8.17 -2.33 -11.12
N ALA A 151 8.50 -2.91 -12.28
CA ALA A 151 9.50 -3.98 -12.41
C ALA A 151 10.96 -3.50 -12.36
N SER A 152 11.20 -2.19 -12.32
CA SER A 152 12.53 -1.60 -12.14
C SER A 152 12.42 -0.25 -11.46
N PHE A 153 13.28 -0.01 -10.47
CA PHE A 153 13.42 1.32 -9.85
C PHE A 153 14.37 2.22 -10.61
N THR A 154 15.14 1.71 -11.57
CA THR A 154 16.10 2.48 -12.36
C THR A 154 15.41 3.64 -13.09
N GLY A 155 15.99 4.83 -13.02
CA GLY A 155 15.42 6.04 -13.66
C GLY A 155 14.18 6.61 -12.96
N THR A 156 13.76 6.03 -11.82
CA THR A 156 12.66 6.57 -10.99
C THR A 156 13.21 7.33 -9.79
N LYS A 157 12.36 8.18 -9.18
CA LYS A 157 12.72 8.92 -7.94
C LYS A 157 12.95 7.99 -6.74
N ILE A 158 12.62 6.70 -6.86
CA ILE A 158 12.80 5.66 -5.84
C ILE A 158 14.23 5.08 -5.87
N ALA A 159 14.94 5.14 -7.01
CA ALA A 159 16.22 4.46 -7.23
C ALA A 159 17.27 4.71 -6.12
N GLY A 160 17.36 5.97 -5.65
CA GLY A 160 18.31 6.36 -4.60
C GLY A 160 17.88 5.98 -3.18
N ARG A 161 16.65 5.47 -2.99
CA ARG A 161 16.08 5.09 -1.68
C ARG A 161 16.05 3.58 -1.45
N VAL A 162 16.42 2.80 -2.45
CA VAL A 162 16.37 1.33 -2.43
C VAL A 162 17.73 0.67 -2.28
N THR A 163 18.81 1.46 -2.18
CA THR A 163 20.17 0.96 -1.94
C THR A 163 20.42 0.74 -0.45
N GLY A 164 21.36 -0.15 -0.11
CA GLY A 164 21.73 -0.47 1.28
C GLY A 164 20.71 -1.36 2.02
N TYR A 165 19.70 -1.87 1.33
CA TYR A 165 18.70 -2.77 1.91
C TYR A 165 19.33 -4.13 2.22
N PHE A 166 19.57 -4.39 3.51
CA PHE A 166 20.34 -5.55 4.01
C PHE A 166 21.69 -5.75 3.28
N GLY A 167 22.38 -4.64 2.97
CA GLY A 167 23.65 -4.67 2.24
C GLY A 167 23.52 -4.82 0.72
N GLY A 168 22.30 -4.89 0.20
CA GLY A 168 22.01 -4.95 -1.24
C GLY A 168 21.07 -3.84 -1.72
N THR A 169 20.37 -4.11 -2.81
CA THR A 169 19.32 -3.23 -3.36
C THR A 169 17.97 -3.92 -3.23
N LEU A 170 16.95 -3.20 -2.75
CA LEU A 170 15.59 -3.70 -2.69
C LEU A 170 15.09 -4.04 -4.10
N ALA A 171 14.62 -5.27 -4.29
CA ALA A 171 14.15 -5.74 -5.58
C ALA A 171 12.82 -5.09 -5.97
N ALA A 172 12.75 -4.65 -7.23
CA ALA A 172 11.52 -4.26 -7.89
C ALA A 172 10.79 -5.52 -8.41
N THR A 173 9.46 -5.50 -8.44
CA THR A 173 8.65 -6.67 -8.84
C THR A 173 7.69 -6.31 -9.96
N SER A 174 7.43 -7.26 -10.86
CA SER A 174 6.43 -7.13 -11.92
C SER A 174 5.00 -7.37 -11.42
N TYR A 175 4.85 -8.00 -10.26
CA TYR A 175 3.60 -8.23 -9.55
C TYR A 175 3.38 -7.17 -8.46
N VAL A 176 2.16 -7.11 -7.95
CA VAL A 176 1.74 -6.18 -6.89
C VAL A 176 1.36 -6.98 -5.65
N GLY A 177 1.76 -6.49 -4.48
CA GLY A 177 1.55 -7.19 -3.21
C GLY A 177 2.83 -7.83 -2.65
N ALA A 178 2.71 -8.43 -1.47
CA ALA A 178 3.85 -8.92 -0.69
C ALA A 178 4.38 -10.32 -1.05
N ALA A 179 3.66 -11.06 -1.89
CA ALA A 179 3.97 -12.44 -2.19
C ALA A 179 4.37 -12.60 -3.65
N ASP A 180 5.48 -13.30 -3.88
CA ASP A 180 5.88 -13.73 -5.22
C ASP A 180 4.89 -14.79 -5.75
N PRO A 181 4.28 -14.61 -6.95
CA PRO A 181 3.40 -15.59 -7.58
C PRO A 181 4.00 -16.99 -7.70
N ALA A 182 5.32 -17.10 -7.86
CA ALA A 182 6.03 -18.37 -8.02
C ALA A 182 7.00 -18.68 -6.86
N GLY A 183 7.10 -17.78 -5.87
CA GLY A 183 8.04 -17.93 -4.77
C GLY A 183 7.51 -18.76 -3.61
N THR A 184 8.40 -19.02 -2.64
CA THR A 184 8.06 -19.70 -1.39
C THR A 184 7.10 -18.84 -0.56
N LYS A 185 6.14 -19.50 0.12
CA LYS A 185 5.20 -18.86 1.05
C LYS A 185 5.90 -18.49 2.35
N TRP A 186 6.61 -17.37 2.35
CA TRP A 186 7.42 -16.91 3.49
C TRP A 186 6.61 -16.67 4.79
N TRP A 187 5.29 -16.51 4.68
CA TRP A 187 4.38 -16.33 5.82
C TRP A 187 3.91 -17.66 6.45
N ASP A 188 4.14 -18.80 5.80
CA ASP A 188 3.78 -20.11 6.34
C ASP A 188 4.63 -20.37 7.60
N GLY A 189 3.98 -20.75 8.69
CA GLY A 189 4.62 -20.95 10.01
C GLY A 189 4.88 -19.66 10.81
N TRP A 190 4.76 -18.48 10.20
CA TRP A 190 4.86 -17.18 10.88
C TRP A 190 3.50 -16.58 11.25
N THR A 191 2.43 -17.09 10.65
CA THR A 191 1.07 -16.56 10.84
C THR A 191 0.31 -17.34 11.90
N VAL A 192 -0.17 -16.65 12.93
CA VAL A 192 -1.11 -17.19 13.91
C VAL A 192 -2.46 -16.48 13.76
N TYR A 193 -3.53 -17.26 13.72
CA TYR A 193 -4.89 -16.76 13.48
C TYR A 193 -5.65 -16.67 14.81
N TYR A 194 -6.04 -15.46 15.18
CA TYR A 194 -6.77 -15.17 16.42
C TYR A 194 -8.21 -14.72 16.13
N ARG A 195 -9.09 -14.88 17.13
CA ARG A 195 -10.41 -14.22 17.20
C ARG A 195 -10.41 -13.20 18.34
N ASN A 196 -11.26 -12.18 18.20
CA ASN A 196 -11.84 -11.45 19.31
C ASN A 196 -13.15 -12.13 19.74
#